data_AF-A0A7S4BR92-F1
#
_entry.id   AF-A0A7S4BR92-F1
#
_cell.length_a   1.000
_cell.length_b   1.000
_cell.length_c   1.000
_cell.angle_alpha   90.00
_cell.angle_beta   90.00
_cell.angle_gamma   90.00
#
_symmetry.space_group_name_H-M   'P 1'
#
loop_
_entity.id
_entity.type
_entity.pdbx_description
1 polymer ?
#
loop_
_entity_poly.entity_id
_entity_poly.type
_entity_poly.pdbx_seq_one_letter_code
_entity_poly.pdbx_strand_id
1 'polypeptide(L)'
;MYRVLCRQLCQVSIGDDPQKFVVCRLHEGHLEQCPMELPFCPDDRAKVHLTGNHPVHLTGFLEIDEEDELEEMEEEMEEAKPAKKAAAIANGKPAKPAKPAKPVPEDMNDDDDDDEEGEEGEEGEEGEEGE
;
A
#
# COMPACT_ATOMS: atom_id res chain seq x y z
N MET A 1 -2.00 10.04 -39.95
CA MET A 1 -2.10 10.43 -38.53
C MET A 1 -2.74 9.26 -37.80
N TYR A 2 -1.95 8.43 -37.12
CA TYR A 2 -2.47 7.23 -36.44
C TYR A 2 -2.67 7.57 -34.97
N ARG A 3 -3.92 7.69 -34.53
CA ARG A 3 -4.26 7.68 -33.11
C ARG A 3 -4.46 6.23 -32.71
N VAL A 4 -3.45 5.62 -32.09
CA VAL A 4 -3.65 4.39 -31.33
C VAL A 4 -4.22 4.83 -29.98
N LEU A 5 -5.54 4.79 -29.85
CA LEU A 5 -6.21 4.89 -28.55
C LEU A 5 -6.29 3.47 -27.99
N CYS A 6 -5.22 3.00 -27.34
CA CYS A 6 -5.32 1.76 -26.59
C CYS A 6 -6.03 2.07 -25.27
N ARG A 7 -7.36 2.04 -25.30
CA ARG A 7 -8.28 2.19 -24.18
C ARG A 7 -8.45 0.82 -23.50
N GLN A 8 -7.40 0.32 -22.86
CA GLN A 8 -7.35 -1.09 -22.43
C GLN A 8 -8.29 -1.34 -21.24
N LEU A 9 -9.21 -2.30 -21.39
CA LEU A 9 -10.06 -2.79 -20.31
C LEU A 9 -9.29 -3.84 -19.50
N CYS A 10 -9.23 -3.65 -18.19
CA CYS A 10 -8.75 -4.65 -17.24
C CYS A 10 -9.88 -5.05 -16.30
N GLN A 11 -10.03 -6.34 -16.05
CA GLN A 11 -11.03 -6.90 -15.15
C GLN A 11 -10.35 -7.72 -14.08
N VAL A 12 -10.65 -7.41 -12.82
CA VAL A 12 -10.21 -8.19 -11.66
C VAL A 12 -11.37 -9.08 -11.23
N SER A 13 -11.08 -10.36 -11.00
CA SER A 13 -12.05 -11.30 -10.45
C SER A 13 -11.46 -12.13 -9.31
N ILE A 14 -12.33 -12.62 -8.42
CA ILE A 14 -11.96 -13.42 -7.26
C ILE A 14 -12.72 -14.74 -7.29
N GLY A 15 -12.04 -15.83 -6.93
CA GLY A 15 -12.63 -17.15 -6.77
C GLY A 15 -11.89 -18.23 -7.53
N ASP A 16 -12.48 -19.42 -7.53
CA ASP A 16 -11.96 -20.60 -8.21
C ASP A 16 -12.74 -20.88 -9.48
N ASP A 17 -12.15 -21.61 -10.43
CA ASP A 17 -12.93 -22.12 -11.56
C ASP A 17 -13.91 -23.21 -11.08
N PRO A 18 -15.18 -23.22 -11.52
CA PRO A 18 -15.79 -22.33 -12.53
C PRO A 18 -16.47 -21.07 -11.97
N GLN A 19 -16.47 -20.87 -10.64
CA GLN A 19 -17.20 -19.81 -9.97
C GLN A 19 -16.28 -18.63 -9.59
N LYS A 20 -16.15 -17.68 -10.53
CA LYS A 20 -15.40 -16.43 -10.35
C LYS A 20 -16.34 -15.24 -10.32
N PHE A 21 -16.07 -14.30 -9.43
CA PHE A 21 -16.82 -13.06 -9.27
C PHE A 21 -16.00 -11.89 -9.76
N VAL A 22 -16.56 -11.05 -10.62
CA VAL A 22 -15.91 -9.82 -11.08
C VAL A 22 -16.06 -8.77 -9.99
N VAL A 23 -14.94 -8.28 -9.45
CA VAL A 23 -14.94 -7.29 -8.37
C VAL A 23 -14.73 -5.87 -8.88
N CYS A 24 -13.97 -5.69 -9.96
CA CYS A 24 -13.86 -4.38 -10.61
C CYS A 24 -13.50 -4.47 -12.10
N ARG A 25 -13.78 -3.38 -12.81
CA ARG A 25 -13.39 -3.14 -14.20
C ARG A 25 -12.72 -1.78 -14.29
N LEU A 26 -11.47 -1.77 -14.72
CA LEU A 26 -10.65 -0.59 -14.91
C LEU A 26 -10.49 -0.31 -16.40
N HIS A 27 -10.39 0.97 -16.75
CA HIS A 27 -10.25 1.41 -18.11
C HIS A 27 -9.33 2.63 -18.19
N GLU A 28 -8.21 2.47 -18.91
CA GLU A 28 -7.22 3.54 -19.09
C GLU A 28 -7.84 4.81 -19.68
N GLY A 29 -7.52 5.96 -19.07
CA GLY A 29 -8.07 7.28 -19.43
C GLY A 29 -9.56 7.47 -19.14
N HIS A 30 -10.20 6.60 -18.35
CA HIS A 30 -11.58 6.78 -17.89
C HIS A 30 -11.76 6.45 -16.40
N LEU A 31 -11.40 5.23 -15.99
CA LEU A 31 -11.48 4.77 -14.60
C LEU A 31 -10.25 3.92 -14.30
N GLU A 32 -9.19 4.58 -13.85
CA GLU A 32 -7.88 3.95 -13.62
C GLU A 32 -7.74 3.39 -12.21
N GLN A 33 -8.56 3.88 -11.28
CA GLN A 33 -8.60 3.45 -9.89
C GLN A 33 -10.05 3.20 -9.48
N CYS A 34 -10.26 2.20 -8.63
CA CYS A 34 -11.58 1.84 -8.13
C CYS A 34 -11.43 1.45 -6.65
N PRO A 35 -12.00 2.22 -5.71
CA PRO A 35 -12.03 1.82 -4.31
C PRO A 35 -12.90 0.57 -4.17
N MET A 36 -12.43 -0.39 -3.36
CA MET A 36 -13.14 -1.65 -3.11
C MET A 36 -13.02 -2.02 -1.64
N GLU A 37 -14.08 -2.59 -1.10
CA GLU A 37 -14.12 -3.17 0.23
C GLU A 37 -14.19 -4.70 0.08
N LEU A 38 -13.04 -5.35 0.27
CA LEU A 38 -12.90 -6.79 0.13
C LEU A 38 -12.33 -7.35 1.44
N PRO A 39 -13.19 -7.74 2.39
CA PRO A 39 -12.73 -8.36 3.63
C PRO A 39 -12.17 -9.74 3.31
N PHE A 40 -10.93 -9.99 3.76
CA PHE A 40 -10.30 -11.31 3.70
C PHE A 40 -9.93 -11.74 5.11
N CYS A 41 -10.28 -12.98 5.47
CA CYS A 41 -9.81 -13.63 6.69
C CYS A 41 -8.46 -14.35 6.42
N PRO A 42 -7.60 -14.53 7.42
CA PRO A 42 -6.35 -15.30 7.27
C PRO A 42 -6.55 -16.73 6.74
N ASP A 43 -7.68 -17.35 7.05
CA ASP A 43 -8.06 -18.68 6.58
C ASP A 43 -8.56 -18.71 5.12
N ASP A 44 -8.80 -17.55 4.51
CA ASP A 44 -9.32 -17.47 3.15
C ASP A 44 -8.25 -17.88 2.14
N ARG A 45 -8.63 -18.81 1.25
CA ARG A 45 -7.82 -19.16 0.07
C ARG A 45 -8.26 -18.36 -1.14
N ALA A 46 -8.33 -17.04 -1.01
CA ALA A 46 -8.74 -16.15 -2.08
C ALA A 46 -7.77 -16.23 -3.27
N LYS A 47 -8.30 -16.43 -4.47
CA LYS A 47 -7.53 -16.38 -5.72
C LYS A 47 -7.98 -15.20 -6.54
N VAL A 48 -7.06 -14.27 -6.77
CA VAL A 48 -7.29 -13.11 -7.64
C VAL A 48 -6.85 -13.45 -9.06
N HIS A 49 -7.73 -13.17 -10.01
CA HIS A 49 -7.49 -13.35 -11.44
C HIS A 49 -7.56 -12.00 -12.13
N LEU A 50 -6.62 -11.76 -13.03
CA LEU A 50 -6.58 -10.55 -13.85
C LEU A 50 -6.83 -10.92 -15.31
N THR A 51 -7.80 -10.26 -15.92
CA THR A 51 -8.06 -10.33 -17.36
C THR A 51 -7.77 -8.98 -17.99
N GLY A 52 -6.75 -8.91 -18.85
CA GLY A 52 -6.28 -7.67 -19.48
C GLY A 52 -4.78 -7.73 -19.75
N ASN A 53 -4.26 -6.71 -20.43
CA ASN A 53 -2.85 -6.64 -20.81
C ASN A 53 -2.05 -5.63 -19.97
N HIS A 54 -2.67 -5.04 -18.94
CA HIS A 54 -2.03 -4.06 -18.07
C HIS A 54 -1.93 -4.60 -16.64
N PRO A 55 -0.81 -4.38 -15.93
CA PRO A 55 -0.71 -4.74 -14.51
C PRO A 55 -1.71 -3.92 -13.68
N VAL A 56 -2.23 -4.53 -12.63
CA VAL A 56 -3.09 -3.86 -11.63
C VAL A 56 -2.43 -3.99 -10.27
N HIS A 57 -2.37 -2.88 -9.54
CA HIS A 57 -1.88 -2.84 -8.16
C HIS A 57 -3.08 -2.86 -7.23
N LEU A 58 -3.07 -3.78 -6.27
CA LEU A 58 -4.06 -3.83 -5.19
C LEU A 58 -3.40 -3.35 -3.91
N THR A 59 -4.07 -2.46 -3.21
CA THR A 59 -3.61 -1.86 -1.95
C THR A 59 -4.69 -2.02 -0.90
N GLY A 60 -4.30 -2.25 0.34
CA GLY A 60 -5.19 -2.39 1.48
C GLY A 60 -4.40 -2.33 2.78
N PHE A 61 -5.08 -2.57 3.88
CA PHE A 61 -4.49 -2.66 5.21
C PHE A 61 -4.81 -4.04 5.79
N LEU A 62 -3.97 -4.49 6.71
CA LEU A 62 -4.22 -5.67 7.54
C LEU A 62 -4.67 -5.15 8.90
N GLU A 63 -5.84 -5.59 9.35
CA GLU A 63 -6.25 -5.42 10.74
C GLU A 63 -5.59 -6.54 11.54
N ILE A 64 -4.79 -6.16 12.54
CA ILE A 64 -4.14 -7.07 13.48
C ILE A 64 -4.89 -6.88 14.80
N ASP A 65 -5.43 -7.95 15.36
CA ASP A 65 -6.06 -7.90 16.68
C ASP A 65 -4.98 -7.68 17.75
N GLU A 66 -5.25 -6.87 18.77
CA GLU A 66 -4.28 -6.52 19.83
C GLU A 66 -3.72 -7.74 20.58
N GLU A 67 -4.44 -8.87 20.56
CA GLU A 67 -4.01 -10.15 21.12
C GLU A 67 -2.90 -10.81 20.26
N ASP A 68 -2.97 -10.70 18.93
CA ASP A 68 -1.96 -11.26 18.02
C ASP A 68 -0.62 -10.51 18.13
N GLU A 69 -0.65 -9.19 18.37
CA GLU A 69 0.56 -8.37 18.55
C GLU A 69 1.32 -8.74 19.83
N LEU A 70 0.60 -9.19 20.88
CA LEU A 70 1.22 -9.65 22.13
C LEU A 70 1.91 -11.01 21.96
N GLU A 71 1.30 -11.95 21.22
CA GLU A 71 1.88 -13.28 21.01
C GLU A 71 3.18 -13.22 20.18
N GLU A 72 3.25 -12.36 19.16
CA GLU A 72 4.47 -12.19 18.35
C GLU A 72 5.63 -11.59 19.17
N MET A 73 5.34 -10.64 20.08
CA MET A 73 6.35 -10.06 20.98
C MET A 73 6.88 -11.07 22.00
N GLU A 74 6.05 -12.00 22.49
CA GLU A 74 6.49 -13.03 23.43
C GLU A 74 7.42 -14.07 22.78
N GLU A 75 7.18 -14.46 21.52
CA GLU A 75 8.07 -15.36 20.79
C GLU A 75 9.46 -14.74 20.53
N GLU A 76 9.55 -13.46 20.18
CA GLU A 76 10.84 -12.79 19.95
C GLU A 76 11.69 -12.69 21.24
N MET A 77 11.04 -12.59 22.41
CA MET A 77 11.74 -12.46 23.70
C MET A 77 12.30 -13.80 24.22
N GLU A 78 11.75 -14.95 23.82
CA GLU A 78 12.23 -16.29 24.22
C GLU A 78 13.49 -16.73 23.46
N GLU A 79 13.75 -16.20 22.25
CA GLU A 79 14.94 -16.55 21.46
C GLU A 79 16.23 -15.82 21.93
N ALA A 80 16.10 -14.75 22.73
CA ALA A 80 17.23 -13.95 23.22
C ALA A 80 17.83 -14.48 24.54
N LYS A 81 18.09 -15.79 24.67
CA LYS A 81 18.85 -16.32 25.83
C LYS A 81 20.35 -16.02 25.69
N PRO A 82 20.97 -15.22 26.59
CA PRO A 82 22.34 -14.76 26.44
C PRO A 82 23.36 -15.85 26.85
N ALA A 83 24.22 -16.25 25.91
CA ALA A 83 25.40 -17.06 26.20
C ALA A 83 26.36 -16.28 27.13
N LYS A 84 26.68 -16.89 28.28
CA LYS A 84 27.52 -16.31 29.33
C LYS A 84 28.97 -16.11 28.87
N LYS A 85 29.48 -14.93 29.25
CA LYS A 85 30.83 -14.35 29.16
C LYS A 85 32.01 -15.30 29.41
N ALA A 86 33.10 -15.06 28.68
CA ALA A 86 34.46 -15.07 29.24
C ALA A 86 35.24 -13.84 28.73
N ALA A 87 35.83 -13.10 29.66
CA ALA A 87 36.55 -11.85 29.46
C ALA A 87 38.05 -12.07 29.20
N ALA A 88 38.68 -11.21 28.42
CA ALA A 88 40.08 -10.84 28.60
C ALA A 88 40.32 -9.40 28.10
N ILE A 89 41.09 -8.67 28.91
CA ILE A 89 41.26 -7.21 28.96
C ILE A 89 42.61 -6.81 28.32
N ALA A 90 42.73 -5.53 27.96
CA ALA A 90 43.95 -4.74 27.69
C ALA A 90 44.48 -4.81 26.24
N ASN A 91 44.91 -3.74 25.57
CA ASN A 91 45.51 -2.49 26.05
C ASN A 91 45.61 -1.49 24.87
N GLY A 92 45.59 -0.16 25.13
CA GLY A 92 46.24 0.83 24.24
C GLY A 92 45.40 1.99 23.70
N LYS A 93 45.42 3.12 24.42
CA LYS A 93 44.97 4.49 24.06
C LYS A 93 45.89 5.14 22.95
N PRO A 94 45.77 6.45 22.60
CA PRO A 94 44.69 7.14 21.89
C PRO A 94 45.19 8.13 20.79
N ALA A 95 44.22 8.72 20.06
CA ALA A 95 44.22 10.09 19.50
C ALA A 95 45.05 10.46 18.25
N LYS A 96 44.35 10.92 17.21
CA LYS A 96 44.53 12.28 16.66
C LYS A 96 43.27 12.77 15.89
N PRO A 97 42.86 14.05 16.06
CA PRO A 97 41.62 14.59 15.52
C PRO A 97 41.80 15.45 14.25
N ALA A 98 40.64 15.81 13.67
CA ALA A 98 40.32 17.01 12.89
C ALA A 98 40.45 16.98 11.36
N LYS A 99 39.33 17.25 10.66
CA LYS A 99 39.04 18.59 10.10
C LYS A 99 37.55 18.79 9.78
N PRO A 100 37.04 20.05 9.80
CA PRO A 100 35.62 20.41 9.78
C PRO A 100 35.06 20.79 8.39
N ALA A 101 33.74 20.62 8.28
CA ALA A 101 32.70 21.41 7.59
C ALA A 101 32.98 22.18 6.28
N LYS A 102 32.04 22.02 5.33
CA LYS A 102 31.39 23.15 4.64
C LYS A 102 29.89 22.85 4.44
N PRO A 103 28.97 23.67 4.97
CA PRO A 103 27.62 23.79 4.44
C PRO A 103 27.60 24.81 3.29
N VAL A 104 26.72 24.61 2.32
CA VAL A 104 26.33 25.64 1.36
C VAL A 104 24.81 25.82 1.51
N PRO A 105 24.32 27.04 1.78
CA PRO A 105 22.90 27.37 1.75
C PRO A 105 22.49 27.94 0.38
N GLU A 106 21.17 28.15 0.24
CA GLU A 106 20.45 29.02 -0.71
C GLU A 106 19.99 28.39 -2.04
N ASP A 107 18.68 28.16 -2.15
CA ASP A 107 17.73 28.87 -3.04
C ASP A 107 16.30 28.44 -2.61
N MET A 108 15.46 29.26 -1.97
CA MET A 108 14.62 30.32 -2.57
C MET A 108 13.88 29.88 -3.85
N ASN A 109 12.65 29.40 -3.68
CA ASN A 109 11.47 29.91 -4.38
C ASN A 109 10.23 29.37 -3.65
N ASP A 110 9.37 30.21 -3.06
CA ASP A 110 8.44 31.17 -3.72
C ASP A 110 7.38 30.35 -4.48
N ASP A 111 6.24 30.09 -3.84
CA ASP A 111 5.00 30.89 -3.93
C ASP A 111 4.12 30.37 -5.10
N ASP A 112 2.85 30.75 -5.11
CA ASP A 112 1.72 30.24 -5.92
C ASP A 112 1.18 28.84 -5.50
N ASP A 113 0.14 28.72 -4.67
CA ASP A 113 -1.23 29.23 -4.84
C ASP A 113 -1.92 28.58 -6.06
N ASP A 114 -2.75 27.57 -5.81
CA ASP A 114 -3.92 27.28 -6.65
C ASP A 114 -4.99 26.61 -5.78
N ASP A 115 -5.67 27.50 -5.07
CA ASP A 115 -7.08 27.47 -4.70
C ASP A 115 -7.96 26.97 -5.87
N GLU A 116 -8.78 25.94 -5.66
CA GLU A 116 -10.19 25.96 -6.12
C GLU A 116 -10.97 24.75 -5.56
N GLU A 117 -11.86 25.10 -4.61
CA GLU A 117 -13.30 24.77 -4.61
C GLU A 117 -13.68 23.27 -4.75
N GLY A 118 -14.33 22.64 -3.76
CA GLY A 118 -15.45 23.19 -3.01
C GLY A 118 -16.78 22.67 -3.57
N GLU A 119 -17.28 21.65 -2.87
CA GLU A 119 -18.69 21.32 -2.66
C GLU A 119 -19.67 21.01 -3.82
N GLU A 120 -20.13 19.76 -3.75
CA GLU A 120 -21.54 19.35 -3.55
C GLU A 120 -22.60 19.55 -4.65
N GLY A 121 -23.34 18.46 -4.87
CA GLY A 121 -24.51 18.41 -5.72
C GLY A 121 -25.04 16.98 -5.89
N GLU A 122 -25.24 16.29 -4.77
CA GLU A 122 -26.12 15.12 -4.65
C GLU A 122 -27.57 15.56 -4.96
N GLU A 123 -28.34 14.72 -5.68
CA GLU A 123 -29.76 14.41 -5.40
C GLU A 123 -30.42 13.68 -6.58
N GLY A 124 -31.18 12.62 -6.27
CA GLY A 124 -32.39 12.29 -7.02
C GLY A 124 -32.58 10.85 -7.51
N GLU A 125 -32.84 9.94 -6.57
CA GLU A 125 -33.64 8.72 -6.73
C GLU A 125 -34.99 9.05 -7.44
N GLU A 126 -35.63 8.19 -8.24
CA GLU A 126 -36.69 7.28 -7.79
C GLU A 126 -37.26 6.45 -8.97
N GLY A 127 -37.66 5.21 -8.69
CA GLY A 127 -38.87 4.60 -9.24
C GLY A 127 -38.71 3.51 -10.32
N GLU A 128 -39.10 2.26 -10.00
CA GLU A 128 -40.43 1.73 -10.36
C GLU A 128 -40.53 0.23 -10.01
N GLU A 129 -41.50 -0.10 -9.16
CA GLU A 129 -41.86 -1.46 -8.77
C GLU A 129 -42.76 -2.10 -9.84
N GLY A 130 -42.42 -3.32 -10.27
CA GLY A 130 -43.20 -4.10 -11.24
C GLY A 130 -43.91 -5.28 -10.57
N GLU A 131 -45.24 -5.23 -10.66
CA GLU A 131 -46.29 -6.16 -10.21
C GLU A 131 -46.13 -7.63 -10.67
#